data_AF-A0A3P6RWP0-F1
#
_entry.id   AF-A0A3P6RWP0-F1
#
_cell.length_a   1.000
_cell.length_b   1.000
_cell.length_c   1.000
_cell.angle_alpha   90.00
_cell.angle_beta   90.00
_cell.angle_gamma   90.00
#
_symmetry.space_group_name_H-M   'P 1'
#
loop_
_entity.id
_entity.type
_entity.pdbx_description
1 polymer ?
#
loop_
_entity_poly.entity_id
_entity_poly.type
_entity_poly.pdbx_seq_one_letter_code
_entity_poly.pdbx_strand_id
1 'polypeptide(L)'
;MRSCIDLVRVLRERKAIPVKYPLKEMIVVNRESQFLEDLKSLEHYILSEVNVRMLTVSQDKHKYGITLKADPNFRLLGARLKGDQKKVVDYLKTKVTEAELEQFLAEGKLTVLGHELTSEEVYVSYTSGQTGTNNEGYETHSDGKVGLLKLL
;
A
#
# COMPACT_ATOMS: atom_id res chain seq x y z
N MET A 1 4.05 -7.57 11.96
CA MET A 1 3.11 -7.60 13.11
C MET A 1 3.15 -6.30 13.91
N ARG A 2 4.26 -5.96 14.59
CA ARG A 2 4.41 -4.65 15.29
C ARG A 2 4.20 -3.44 14.37
N SER A 3 4.61 -3.59 13.10
CA SER A 3 4.37 -2.63 12.03
C SER A 3 2.92 -2.16 11.94
N CYS A 4 1.91 -3.03 12.13
CA CYS A 4 0.50 -2.59 12.04
C CYS A 4 0.13 -1.61 13.15
N ILE A 5 0.60 -1.85 14.38
CA ILE A 5 0.36 -0.97 15.52
C ILE A 5 1.06 0.37 15.32
N ASP A 6 2.31 0.34 14.85
CA ASP A 6 3.09 1.54 14.56
C ASP A 6 2.42 2.37 13.46
N LEU A 7 1.91 1.72 12.41
CA LEU A 7 1.15 2.37 11.34
C LEU A 7 -0.11 3.07 11.87
N VAL A 8 -0.87 2.42 12.76
CA VAL A 8 -2.05 3.05 13.39
C VAL A 8 -1.63 4.27 14.22
N ARG A 9 -0.51 4.19 14.96
CA ARG A 9 0.01 5.30 15.76
C ARG A 9 0.41 6.49 14.88
N VAL A 10 1.13 6.25 13.79
CA VAL A 10 1.51 7.31 12.83
C VAL A 10 0.29 7.96 12.21
N LEU A 11 -0.74 7.18 11.84
CA LEU A 11 -1.98 7.74 11.30
C LEU A 11 -2.76 8.56 12.34
N ARG A 12 -2.84 8.08 13.59
CA ARG A 12 -3.45 8.83 14.69
C ARG A 12 -2.73 10.16 14.94
N GLU A 13 -1.39 10.15 14.93
CA GLU A 13 -0.57 11.34 15.10
C GLU A 13 -0.80 12.36 13.97
N ARG A 14 -0.80 11.90 12.70
CA ARG A 14 -1.09 12.76 11.54
C ARG A 14 -2.48 13.42 11.61
N LYS A 15 -3.48 12.70 12.12
CA LYS A 15 -4.83 13.26 12.33
C LYS A 15 -5.01 13.98 13.66
N ALA A 16 -3.98 14.03 14.49
CA ALA A 16 -4.06 14.52 15.86
C ALA A 16 -5.24 13.89 16.64
N ILE A 17 -5.48 12.59 16.47
CA ILE A 17 -6.53 11.84 17.19
C ILE A 17 -5.92 11.17 18.43
N PRO A 18 -6.25 11.63 19.65
CA PRO A 18 -5.74 11.03 20.87
C PRO A 18 -6.18 9.57 21.04
N VAL A 19 -5.29 8.73 21.57
CA VAL A 19 -5.55 7.29 21.84
C VAL A 19 -6.76 7.05 22.75
N LYS A 20 -7.10 8.01 23.62
CA LYS A 20 -8.29 7.94 24.49
C LYS A 20 -9.62 7.87 23.71
N TYR A 21 -9.65 8.28 22.44
CA TYR A 21 -10.83 8.15 21.61
C TYR A 21 -10.80 6.82 20.85
N PRO A 22 -11.78 5.92 21.10
CA PRO A 22 -11.89 4.66 20.40
C PRO A 22 -12.26 4.91 18.94
N LEU A 23 -11.51 4.31 18.02
CA LEU A 23 -11.86 4.30 16.59
C LEU A 23 -12.92 3.24 16.33
N LYS A 24 -13.81 3.50 15.36
CA LYS A 24 -14.93 2.63 15.00
C LYS A 24 -14.45 1.35 14.33
N GLU A 25 -13.53 1.48 13.37
CA GLU A 25 -13.08 0.35 12.55
C GLU A 25 -11.66 0.58 12.04
N MET A 26 -10.90 -0.50 12.00
CA MET A 26 -9.60 -0.61 11.33
C MET A 26 -9.72 -1.60 10.18
N ILE A 27 -9.42 -1.19 8.95
CA ILE A 27 -9.42 -2.09 7.79
C ILE A 27 -8.00 -2.34 7.34
N VAL A 28 -7.57 -3.60 7.30
CA VAL A 28 -6.26 -4.02 6.79
C VAL A 28 -6.44 -4.81 5.51
N VAL A 29 -5.77 -4.37 4.45
CA VAL A 29 -5.74 -5.11 3.18
C VAL A 29 -4.33 -5.61 2.89
N ASN A 30 -4.20 -6.92 2.67
CA ASN A 30 -2.94 -7.53 2.27
C ASN A 30 -3.15 -8.67 1.27
N ARG A 31 -2.15 -8.92 0.42
CA ARG A 31 -2.06 -10.05 -0.51
C ARG A 31 -1.89 -11.38 0.22
N GLU A 32 -1.13 -11.38 1.31
CA GLU A 32 -0.69 -12.60 1.98
C GLU A 32 -1.76 -13.10 2.96
N SER A 33 -2.33 -14.29 2.73
CA SER A 33 -3.34 -14.88 3.60
C SER A 33 -2.81 -15.16 5.01
N GLN A 34 -1.58 -15.69 5.11
CA GLN A 34 -0.93 -15.98 6.38
C GLN A 34 -0.88 -14.73 7.28
N PHE A 35 -0.54 -13.58 6.70
CA PHE A 35 -0.51 -12.32 7.42
C PHE A 35 -1.90 -11.89 7.95
N LEU A 36 -2.96 -12.12 7.16
CA LEU A 36 -4.33 -11.81 7.60
C LEU A 36 -4.81 -12.77 8.69
N GLU A 37 -4.39 -14.03 8.63
CA GLU A 37 -4.66 -15.04 9.67
C GLU A 37 -3.93 -14.70 10.98
N ASP A 38 -2.66 -14.28 10.89
CA ASP A 38 -1.89 -13.82 12.05
C ASP A 38 -2.55 -12.58 12.69
N LEU A 39 -3.02 -11.64 11.87
CA LEU A 39 -3.74 -10.46 12.33
C LEU A 39 -5.06 -10.81 13.03
N LYS A 40 -5.83 -11.76 12.47
CA LYS A 40 -7.05 -12.26 13.12
C LYS A 40 -6.75 -12.96 14.44
N SER A 41 -5.70 -13.77 14.47
CA SER A 41 -5.29 -14.48 15.69
C SER A 41 -4.89 -13.52 16.82
N LEU A 42 -4.35 -12.35 16.45
CA LEU A 42 -3.94 -11.29 17.38
C LEU A 42 -4.93 -10.12 17.46
N GLU A 43 -6.14 -10.27 16.91
CA GLU A 43 -7.13 -9.19 16.80
C GLU A 43 -7.38 -8.53 18.15
N HIS A 44 -7.68 -9.32 19.19
CA HIS A 44 -7.98 -8.82 20.52
C HIS A 44 -6.83 -8.00 21.12
N TYR A 45 -5.59 -8.42 20.88
CA TYR A 45 -4.40 -7.69 21.32
C TYR A 45 -4.26 -6.35 20.59
N ILE A 46 -4.41 -6.36 19.27
CA ILE A 46 -4.29 -5.16 18.44
C ILE A 46 -5.39 -4.14 18.80
N LEU A 47 -6.65 -4.57 18.85
CA LEU A 47 -7.79 -3.71 19.18
C LEU A 47 -7.62 -3.02 20.55
N SER A 48 -7.09 -3.75 21.53
CA SER A 48 -6.80 -3.22 22.86
C SER A 48 -5.65 -2.21 22.85
N GLU A 49 -4.57 -2.50 22.12
CA GLU A 49 -3.37 -1.67 22.06
C GLU A 49 -3.62 -0.32 21.34
N VAL A 50 -4.42 -0.35 20.27
CA VAL A 50 -4.71 0.85 19.46
C VAL A 50 -6.07 1.49 19.73
N ASN A 51 -6.84 0.98 20.70
CA ASN A 51 -8.19 1.42 21.06
C ASN A 51 -9.09 1.54 19.81
N VAL A 52 -9.33 0.41 19.14
CA VAL A 52 -10.22 0.29 17.98
C VAL A 52 -11.32 -0.71 18.33
N ARG A 53 -12.54 -0.52 17.82
CA ARG A 53 -13.69 -1.41 18.12
C ARG A 53 -13.77 -2.63 17.22
N MET A 54 -13.30 -2.55 15.97
CA MET A 54 -13.43 -3.62 14.97
C MET A 54 -12.22 -3.66 14.06
N LEU A 55 -11.71 -4.87 13.76
CA LEU A 55 -10.65 -5.12 12.78
C LEU A 55 -11.25 -5.89 11.60
N THR A 56 -11.20 -5.29 10.42
CA THR A 56 -11.65 -5.91 9.17
C THR A 56 -10.43 -6.23 8.33
N VAL A 57 -10.17 -7.51 8.10
CA VAL A 57 -9.12 -7.98 7.18
C VAL A 57 -9.72 -8.33 5.83
N SER A 58 -9.07 -7.91 4.75
CA SER A 58 -9.52 -8.21 3.39
C SER A 58 -8.35 -8.48 2.45
N GLN A 59 -8.61 -9.24 1.39
CA GLN A 59 -7.70 -9.40 0.25
C GLN A 59 -8.17 -8.59 -0.96
N ASP A 60 -9.46 -8.24 -1.00
CA ASP A 60 -10.08 -7.51 -2.12
C ASP A 60 -9.63 -6.05 -2.17
N LYS A 61 -8.55 -5.78 -2.90
CA LYS A 61 -8.00 -4.45 -3.14
C LYS A 61 -9.00 -3.52 -3.84
N HIS A 62 -9.67 -4.04 -4.85
CA HIS A 62 -10.66 -3.29 -5.64
C HIS A 62 -11.85 -2.80 -4.81
N LYS A 63 -12.30 -3.59 -3.82
CA LYS A 63 -13.42 -3.23 -2.95
C LYS A 63 -13.18 -1.94 -2.16
N TYR A 64 -11.92 -1.66 -1.84
CA TYR A 64 -11.51 -0.50 -1.06
C TYR A 64 -10.82 0.58 -1.91
N GLY A 65 -10.93 0.49 -3.25
CA GLY A 65 -10.35 1.48 -4.18
C GLY A 65 -8.83 1.53 -4.17
N ILE A 66 -8.17 0.43 -3.79
CA ILE A 66 -6.72 0.33 -3.71
C ILE A 66 -6.18 0.08 -5.11
N THR A 67 -5.33 0.98 -5.58
CA THR A 67 -4.58 0.86 -6.83
C THR A 67 -3.10 0.74 -6.55
N LEU A 68 -2.42 -0.07 -7.37
CA LEU A 68 -0.96 -0.14 -7.34
C LEU A 68 -0.36 1.03 -8.12
N LYS A 69 0.72 1.59 -7.59
CA LYS A 69 1.48 2.65 -8.24
C LYS A 69 2.96 2.30 -8.26
N ALA A 70 3.60 2.46 -9.41
CA ALA A 70 5.05 2.39 -9.50
C ALA A 70 5.67 3.76 -9.21
N ASP A 71 6.55 3.79 -8.22
CA ASP A 71 7.44 4.90 -7.90
C ASP A 71 8.85 4.58 -8.43
N PRO A 72 9.24 5.18 -9.57
CA PRO A 72 10.55 4.93 -10.18
C PRO A 72 11.68 5.64 -9.43
N ASN A 73 12.80 4.96 -9.25
CA ASN A 73 14.03 5.53 -8.72
C ASN A 73 14.80 6.25 -9.84
N PHE A 74 14.58 7.56 -9.94
CA PHE A 74 15.17 8.39 -10.99
C PHE A 74 16.70 8.33 -11.05
N ARG A 75 17.38 8.09 -9.92
CA ARG A 75 18.84 8.05 -9.85
C ARG A 75 19.39 6.78 -10.49
N LEU A 76 18.83 5.62 -10.16
CA LEU A 76 19.25 4.33 -10.71
C LEU A 76 18.84 4.18 -12.17
N LEU A 77 17.59 4.53 -12.48
CA LEU A 77 17.08 4.49 -13.85
C LEU A 77 17.86 5.44 -14.77
N GLY A 78 18.26 6.63 -14.29
CA GLY A 78 19.05 7.57 -15.07
C GLY A 78 20.48 7.09 -15.35
N ALA A 79 21.11 6.41 -14.39
CA ALA A 79 22.43 5.81 -14.60
C ALA A 79 22.41 4.69 -15.65
N ARG A 80 21.36 3.87 -15.65
CA ARG A 80 21.26 2.68 -16.52
C ARG A 80 20.62 2.98 -17.88
N LEU A 81 19.47 3.65 -17.90
CA LEU A 81 18.67 3.91 -19.11
C LEU A 81 19.05 5.22 -19.82
N LYS A 82 19.82 6.09 -19.16
CA LYS A 82 20.27 7.39 -19.70
C LYS A 82 19.11 8.18 -20.32
N GLY A 83 19.05 8.25 -21.65
CA GLY A 83 18.02 8.99 -22.40
C GLY A 83 16.63 8.35 -22.37
N ASP A 84 16.52 7.04 -22.21
CA ASP A 84 15.25 6.32 -22.25
C ASP A 84 14.51 6.32 -20.90
N GLN A 85 15.16 6.81 -19.83
CA GLN A 85 14.54 6.97 -18.52
C GLN A 85 13.21 7.72 -18.59
N LYS A 86 13.13 8.82 -19.35
CA LYS A 86 11.90 9.62 -19.45
C LYS A 86 10.72 8.80 -19.96
N LYS A 87 10.94 7.95 -20.97
CA LYS A 87 9.90 7.11 -21.55
C LYS A 87 9.44 6.03 -20.58
N VAL A 88 10.40 5.40 -19.88
CA VAL A 88 10.09 4.37 -18.87
C VAL A 88 9.33 4.96 -17.69
N VAL A 89 9.76 6.11 -17.17
CA VAL A 89 9.05 6.81 -16.09
C VAL A 89 7.64 7.21 -16.51
N ASP A 90 7.48 7.74 -17.73
CA ASP A 90 6.18 8.12 -18.26
C ASP A 90 5.25 6.91 -18.36
N TYR A 91 5.77 5.78 -18.85
CA TYR A 91 5.03 4.52 -18.91
C TYR A 91 4.60 4.05 -17.52
N LEU A 92 5.54 4.01 -16.56
CA LEU A 92 5.27 3.60 -15.17
C LEU A 92 4.23 4.48 -14.47
N LYS A 93 4.08 5.74 -14.88
CA LYS A 93 3.11 6.67 -14.28
C LYS A 93 1.75 6.70 -14.96
N THR A 94 1.71 6.48 -16.28
CA THR A 94 0.50 6.74 -17.08
C THR A 94 -0.09 5.51 -17.75
N LYS A 95 0.73 4.50 -18.02
CA LYS A 95 0.39 3.36 -18.88
C LYS A 95 0.46 2.03 -18.17
N VAL A 96 1.18 1.96 -17.05
CA VAL A 96 1.35 0.71 -16.31
C VAL A 96 0.00 0.17 -15.87
N THR A 97 -0.20 -1.12 -16.13
CA THR A 97 -1.41 -1.82 -15.71
C THR A 97 -1.23 -2.45 -14.33
N GLU A 98 -2.33 -2.65 -13.61
CA GLU A 98 -2.25 -3.29 -12.29
C GLU A 98 -1.71 -4.72 -12.39
N ALA A 99 -2.06 -5.44 -13.46
CA ALA A 99 -1.53 -6.78 -13.74
C ALA A 99 0.00 -6.80 -13.87
N GLU A 100 0.59 -5.81 -14.55
CA GLU A 100 2.05 -5.67 -14.65
C GLU A 100 2.70 -5.41 -13.30
N LEU A 101 2.07 -4.57 -12.45
CA LEU A 101 2.57 -4.31 -11.10
C LEU A 101 2.43 -5.53 -10.19
N GLU A 102 1.38 -6.33 -10.34
CA GLU A 102 1.23 -7.59 -9.62
C GLU A 102 2.26 -8.63 -10.06
N GLN A 103 2.51 -8.75 -11.37
CA GLN A 103 3.60 -9.58 -11.89
C GLN A 103 4.95 -9.12 -11.37
N PHE A 104 5.21 -7.81 -11.34
CA PHE A 104 6.43 -7.25 -10.76
C PHE A 104 6.58 -7.60 -9.27
N LEU A 105 5.50 -7.53 -8.50
CA LEU A 105 5.49 -7.94 -7.09
C LEU A 105 5.65 -9.45 -6.89
N ALA A 106 5.39 -10.27 -7.90
CA ALA A 106 5.53 -11.72 -7.84
C ALA A 106 6.93 -12.18 -8.32
N GLU A 107 7.41 -11.63 -9.44
CA GLU A 107 8.67 -12.02 -10.09
C GLU A 107 9.87 -11.15 -9.70
N GLY A 108 9.63 -9.95 -9.15
CA GLY A 108 10.67 -8.96 -8.82
C GLY A 108 11.28 -8.25 -10.04
N LYS A 109 10.73 -8.49 -11.23
CA LYS A 109 11.21 -7.97 -12.51
C LYS A 109 10.05 -7.54 -13.40
N LEU A 110 10.22 -6.45 -14.15
CA LEU A 110 9.19 -5.90 -15.04
C LEU A 110 9.84 -5.38 -16.32
N THR A 111 9.41 -5.89 -17.47
CA THR A 111 9.94 -5.43 -18.76
C THR A 111 9.10 -4.28 -19.30
N VAL A 112 9.65 -3.06 -19.30
CA VAL A 112 9.00 -1.86 -19.84
C VAL A 112 9.78 -1.35 -21.04
N LEU A 113 9.12 -1.21 -22.20
CA LEU A 113 9.71 -0.68 -23.44
C LEU A 113 11.02 -1.38 -23.86
N GLY A 114 11.14 -2.69 -23.60
CA GLY A 114 12.34 -3.48 -23.91
C GLY A 114 13.45 -3.40 -22.86
N HIS A 115 13.20 -2.74 -21.72
CA HIS A 115 14.13 -2.69 -20.59
C HIS A 115 13.59 -3.49 -19.40
N GLU A 116 14.39 -4.43 -18.89
CA GLU A 116 14.07 -5.19 -17.68
C GLU A 116 14.35 -4.32 -16.44
N LEU A 117 13.32 -3.92 -15.73
CA LEU A 117 13.38 -3.18 -14.47
C LEU A 117 13.35 -4.13 -13.29
N THR A 118 14.10 -3.79 -12.26
CA THR A 118 14.23 -4.58 -11.02
C THR A 118 13.62 -3.85 -9.82
N SER A 119 13.42 -4.58 -8.72
CA SER A 119 12.93 -4.05 -7.43
C SER A 119 13.80 -2.94 -6.81
N GLU A 120 15.05 -2.79 -7.26
CA GLU A 120 15.92 -1.69 -6.84
C GLU A 120 15.60 -0.38 -7.58
N GLU A 121 15.14 -0.51 -8.83
CA GLU A 121 14.89 0.61 -9.73
C GLU A 121 13.46 1.11 -9.68
N VAL A 122 12.50 0.23 -9.37
CA VAL A 122 11.09 0.55 -9.27
C VAL A 122 10.55 0.03 -7.95
N TYR A 123 9.98 0.94 -7.17
CA TYR A 123 9.26 0.60 -5.97
C TYR A 123 7.76 0.59 -6.27
N VAL A 124 7.01 -0.39 -5.76
CA VAL A 124 5.55 -0.40 -5.90
C VAL A 124 4.92 0.00 -4.58
N SER A 125 4.14 1.07 -4.61
CA SER A 125 3.36 1.58 -3.50
C SER A 125 1.87 1.30 -3.73
N TYR A 126 1.14 1.04 -2.64
CA TYR A 126 -0.31 0.97 -2.67
C TYR A 126 -0.87 2.35 -2.38
N THR A 127 -1.80 2.81 -3.22
CA THR A 127 -2.47 4.11 -3.08
C THR A 127 -3.97 3.88 -3.20
N SER A 128 -4.79 4.60 -2.45
CA SER A 128 -6.23 4.64 -2.76
C SER A 128 -6.48 5.69 -3.82
N GLY A 129 -7.00 5.29 -4.98
CA GLY A 129 -7.55 6.23 -5.95
C GLY A 129 -8.82 6.86 -5.39
N GLN A 130 -8.88 8.19 -5.32
CA GLN A 130 -10.15 8.91 -5.13
C GLN A 130 -10.98 8.79 -6.40
N THR A 131 -11.58 7.62 -6.63
CA THR A 131 -12.51 7.41 -7.74
C THR A 131 -13.82 6.92 -7.17
N GLY A 132 -14.61 7.85 -6.63
CA GLY A 132 -15.94 7.56 -6.12
C GLY A 132 -16.45 8.69 -5.24
N THR A 133 -17.53 9.32 -5.68
CA THR A 133 -18.29 10.35 -5.00
C THR A 133 -18.81 9.87 -3.63
N ASN A 134 -17.99 9.97 -2.59
CA ASN A 134 -18.42 10.14 -1.21
C ASN A 134 -17.23 10.64 -0.38
N ASN A 135 -17.44 11.75 0.31
CA ASN A 135 -16.49 12.42 1.19
C ASN A 135 -16.17 11.57 2.44
N GLU A 136 -15.47 10.45 2.27
CA GLU A 136 -14.91 9.65 3.36
C GLU A 136 -13.48 9.26 2.99
N GLY A 137 -12.55 10.22 3.14
CA GLY A 137 -11.14 10.07 2.76
C GLY A 137 -10.52 8.77 3.28
N TYR A 138 -10.29 7.84 2.37
CA TYR A 138 -9.49 6.65 2.61
C TYR A 138 -8.02 7.10 2.67
N GLU A 139 -7.38 6.87 3.81
CA GLU A 139 -5.95 7.13 3.98
C GLU A 139 -5.22 5.81 4.05
N THR A 140 -4.13 5.76 3.31
CA THR A 140 -3.38 4.53 3.03
C THR A 140 -1.97 4.76 3.51
N HIS A 141 -1.51 3.90 4.42
CA HIS A 141 -0.11 3.88 4.81
C HIS A 141 0.45 2.51 4.48
N SER A 142 1.45 2.49 3.60
CA SER A 142 1.97 1.27 3.01
C SER A 142 3.48 1.18 3.25
N ASP A 143 3.89 0.33 4.18
CA ASP A 143 5.30 0.07 4.52
C ASP A 143 5.87 -1.05 3.62
N GLY A 144 5.59 -1.00 2.31
CA GLY A 144 6.07 -1.97 1.31
C GLY A 144 5.53 -3.41 1.41
N LYS A 145 4.94 -3.79 2.55
CA LYS A 145 4.38 -5.13 2.82
C LYS A 145 2.92 -5.12 3.29
N VAL A 146 2.39 -3.97 3.69
CA VAL A 146 1.00 -3.81 4.17
C VAL A 146 0.29 -2.86 3.23
N GLY A 147 -0.82 -3.28 2.63
CA GLY A 147 -1.43 -2.61 1.47
C GLY A 147 -2.44 -1.52 1.79
N LEU A 148 -3.01 -1.48 3.00
CA LEU A 148 -3.90 -0.39 3.43
C LEU A 148 -4.18 -0.47 4.92
N LEU A 149 -4.39 0.70 5.55
CA LEU A 149 -4.89 0.80 6.91
C LEU A 149 -5.87 1.98 7.02
N LYS A 150 -7.19 1.71 6.99
CA LYS A 150 -8.21 2.75 7.23
C LYS A 150 -8.51 2.83 8.72
N LEU A 151 -8.58 4.05 9.27
CA LEU A 151 -9.06 4.33 10.63
C LEU A 151 -10.31 5.21 10.55
N LEU A 152 -11.45 4.69 11.00
CA LEU A 152 -12.76 5.37 11.05
C LEU A 152 -13.17 5.75 12.47
#